data_AF-A0A2M9ENA2-F1
#
_entry.id   AF-A0A2M9ENA2-F1
#
_cell.length_a   1.000
_cell.length_b   1.000
_cell.length_c   1.000
_cell.angle_alpha   90.00
_cell.angle_beta   90.00
_cell.angle_gamma   90.00
#
_symmetry.space_group_name_H-M   'P 1'
#
loop_
_entity.id
_entity.type
_entity.pdbx_description
1 polymer ?
#
loop_
_entity_poly.entity_id
_entity_poly.type
_entity_poly.pdbx_seq_one_letter_code
_entity_poly.pdbx_strand_id
1 'polypeptide(L)'
;MPRTPSLLHRIARHILPASLACVLLGACADKPQNTEPVSIKLGESFESFQARYSNRVEAHQPMGANFAKIHWPAKAMGVVRFEHGGHSLEIPHVQYVGGREESAAFKSDGLSRFTVSAAASAKGRVSPSEAQQAFYALLRGLQEAGWQRVNGFSVPRLKGKDSYDYMRQTLEGSLDADYMPPVDEWLKFTEAPYGFYADGVFLEVRFDFLDFETKSDAFRAYVFIFNFEGSHTHFRSHLEDKDRPEWRSKIREAIAGSLADRQVEEAKLRARGIAIDESCQDPPFPEGI
;
A
#
# COMPACT_ATOMS: atom_id res chain seq x y z
N MET A 1 17.10 22.09 27.89
CA MET A 1 17.39 21.89 26.46
C MET A 1 16.12 21.40 25.79
N PRO A 2 15.50 22.19 24.90
CA PRO A 2 14.20 21.83 24.36
C PRO A 2 14.39 20.71 23.33
N ARG A 3 13.71 19.60 23.56
CA ARG A 3 13.63 18.47 22.62
C ARG A 3 12.92 18.96 21.37
N THR A 4 13.63 19.01 20.25
CA THR A 4 13.03 19.09 18.92
C THR A 4 12.11 17.89 18.74
N PRO A 5 10.82 18.08 18.41
CA PRO A 5 9.96 16.96 18.03
C PRO A 5 10.52 16.34 16.76
N SER A 6 10.61 15.00 16.73
CA SER A 6 11.09 14.26 15.57
C SER A 6 10.27 14.63 14.33
N LEU A 7 10.96 14.73 13.19
CA LEU A 7 10.39 14.99 11.86
C LEU A 7 9.34 13.96 11.40
N LEU A 8 9.04 12.94 12.21
CA LEU A 8 8.13 11.81 11.95
C LEU A 8 6.65 12.20 11.81
N HIS A 9 6.28 13.45 12.07
CA HIS A 9 4.92 13.95 11.81
C HIS A 9 4.62 14.24 10.33
N ARG A 10 5.54 14.00 9.40
CA ARG A 10 5.33 14.31 7.96
C ARG A 10 5.16 13.13 7.02
N ILE A 11 5.40 11.89 7.44
CA ILE A 11 5.08 10.71 6.61
C ILE A 11 3.69 10.12 6.95
N ALA A 12 3.08 10.53 8.06
CA ALA A 12 1.72 10.12 8.45
C ALA A 12 0.58 11.06 7.97
N ARG A 13 0.83 12.02 7.07
CA ARG A 13 -0.20 12.97 6.62
C ARG A 13 -0.12 13.23 5.13
N HIS A 14 -0.80 12.38 4.35
CA HIS A 14 -1.78 12.74 3.32
C HIS A 14 -2.36 11.46 2.67
N ILE A 15 -2.77 10.51 3.50
CA ILE A 15 -3.87 9.62 3.12
C ILE A 15 -5.10 10.31 3.69
N LEU A 16 -5.84 11.02 2.84
CA LEU A 16 -7.20 11.39 3.19
C LEU A 16 -7.88 10.08 3.63
N PRO A 17 -8.45 9.98 4.84
CA PRO A 17 -9.44 8.96 5.07
C PRO A 17 -10.55 9.31 4.07
N ALA A 18 -10.63 8.54 2.98
CA ALA A 18 -11.88 8.45 2.26
C ALA A 18 -12.81 7.81 3.28
N SER A 19 -13.50 8.65 4.06
CA SER A 19 -14.63 8.23 4.87
C SER A 19 -15.47 7.36 3.97
N LEU A 20 -15.52 6.06 4.29
CA LEU A 20 -16.41 5.10 3.67
C LEU A 20 -17.83 5.46 4.14
N ALA A 21 -18.32 6.60 3.69
CA ALA A 21 -19.71 6.98 3.84
C ALA A 21 -20.48 6.07 2.90
N CYS A 22 -21.06 5.04 3.49
CA CYS A 22 -21.99 4.13 2.86
C CYS A 22 -23.20 4.94 2.38
N VAL A 23 -23.18 5.38 1.12
CA VAL A 23 -24.37 5.94 0.46
C VAL A 23 -25.17 4.75 -0.09
N LEU A 24 -25.99 4.17 0.77
CA LEU A 24 -27.17 3.44 0.33
C LEU A 24 -28.27 4.48 0.13
N LEU A 25 -28.60 4.77 -1.14
CA LEU A 25 -29.95 4.96 -1.68
C LEU A 25 -29.87 5.67 -3.05
N GLY A 26 -30.18 4.91 -4.09
CA GLY A 26 -30.29 5.40 -5.46
C GLY A 26 -30.25 4.22 -6.41
N ALA A 27 -31.41 3.68 -6.75
CA ALA A 27 -31.55 2.72 -7.84
C ALA A 27 -31.16 3.41 -9.15
N CYS A 28 -29.87 3.36 -9.50
CA CYS A 28 -29.39 3.64 -10.85
C CYS A 28 -29.35 2.31 -11.59
N ALA A 29 -29.97 2.28 -12.77
CA ALA A 29 -30.05 1.12 -13.65
C ALA A 29 -28.70 0.37 -13.73
N ASP A 30 -28.77 -0.96 -13.58
CA ASP A 30 -27.61 -1.84 -13.69
C ASP A 30 -26.94 -1.62 -15.05
N LYS A 31 -25.81 -0.89 -15.04
CA LYS A 31 -24.91 -0.88 -16.18
C LYS A 31 -24.46 -2.32 -16.42
N PRO A 32 -24.34 -2.78 -17.68
CA PRO A 32 -23.93 -4.15 -17.99
C PRO A 32 -22.62 -4.45 -17.26
N GLN A 33 -22.69 -5.47 -16.42
CA GLN A 33 -21.63 -5.83 -15.50
C GLN A 33 -20.54 -6.58 -16.26
N ASN A 34 -19.54 -5.83 -16.75
CA ASN A 34 -18.43 -6.43 -17.46
C ASN A 34 -17.55 -7.22 -16.47
N THR A 35 -17.52 -8.54 -16.63
CA THR A 35 -16.74 -9.49 -15.82
C THR A 35 -15.27 -9.56 -16.24
N GLU A 36 -14.88 -8.88 -17.32
CA GLU A 36 -13.49 -8.83 -17.76
C GLU A 36 -12.58 -8.20 -16.70
N PRO A 37 -11.40 -8.82 -16.44
CA PRO A 37 -10.39 -8.26 -15.57
C PRO A 37 -10.00 -6.84 -15.97
N VAL A 38 -9.74 -5.99 -14.98
CA VAL A 38 -9.17 -4.66 -15.20
C VAL A 38 -7.67 -4.75 -15.02
N SER A 39 -6.93 -4.58 -16.11
CA SER A 39 -5.49 -4.34 -16.07
C SER A 39 -5.18 -2.90 -15.64
N ILE A 40 -4.30 -2.73 -14.65
CA ILE A 40 -3.73 -1.46 -14.21
C ILE A 40 -2.21 -1.48 -14.38
N LYS A 41 -1.62 -0.32 -14.71
CA LYS A 41 -0.18 -0.15 -14.90
C LYS A 41 0.26 1.24 -14.47
N LEU A 42 1.33 1.32 -13.69
CA LEU A 42 1.95 2.61 -13.35
C LEU A 42 2.57 3.25 -14.59
N GLY A 43 2.44 4.58 -14.72
CA GLY A 43 2.94 5.33 -15.87
C GLY A 43 2.01 5.39 -17.08
N GLU A 44 0.89 4.65 -17.08
CA GLU A 44 -0.18 4.87 -18.07
C GLU A 44 -0.80 6.26 -17.87
N SER A 45 -1.07 7.00 -18.95
CA SER A 45 -1.74 8.31 -18.80
C SER A 45 -3.19 8.14 -18.36
N PHE A 46 -3.70 9.10 -17.60
CA PHE A 46 -5.10 9.12 -17.20
C PHE A 46 -6.06 8.98 -18.39
N GLU A 47 -5.79 9.67 -19.50
CA GLU A 47 -6.65 9.64 -20.69
C GLU A 47 -6.67 8.26 -21.37
N SER A 48 -5.53 7.56 -21.42
CA SER A 48 -5.44 6.19 -21.96
C SER A 48 -6.26 5.23 -21.11
N PHE A 49 -6.08 5.29 -19.79
CA PHE A 49 -6.81 4.44 -18.85
C PHE A 49 -8.33 4.70 -18.93
N GLN A 50 -8.74 5.97 -18.98
CA GLN A 50 -10.14 6.35 -19.12
C GLN A 50 -10.73 5.86 -20.44
N ALA A 51 -9.99 5.94 -21.56
CA ALA A 51 -10.46 5.46 -22.86
C ALA A 51 -10.69 3.95 -22.88
N ARG A 52 -9.80 3.17 -22.26
CA ARG A 52 -9.92 1.70 -22.18
C ARG A 52 -11.12 1.23 -21.36
N TYR A 53 -11.52 2.01 -20.36
CA TYR A 53 -12.56 1.65 -19.41
C TYR A 53 -13.68 2.69 -19.35
N SER A 54 -14.00 3.32 -20.48
CA SER A 54 -14.88 4.50 -20.60
C SER A 54 -16.24 4.35 -19.90
N ASN A 55 -16.78 3.13 -19.87
CA ASN A 55 -18.10 2.84 -19.29
C ASN A 55 -18.05 2.46 -17.79
N ARG A 56 -16.84 2.30 -17.24
CA ARG A 56 -16.56 1.79 -15.89
C ARG A 56 -15.86 2.82 -15.00
N VAL A 57 -15.13 3.77 -15.58
CA VAL A 57 -14.33 4.77 -14.85
C VAL A 57 -15.17 5.97 -14.44
N GLU A 58 -15.14 6.27 -13.14
CA GLU A 58 -15.53 7.55 -12.57
C GLU A 58 -14.29 8.45 -12.53
N ALA A 59 -14.34 9.55 -13.28
CA ALA A 59 -13.26 10.49 -13.47
C ALA A 59 -13.47 11.75 -12.63
N HIS A 60 -12.44 12.19 -11.90
CA HIS A 60 -12.46 13.44 -11.13
C HIS A 60 -11.14 14.20 -11.28
N GLN A 61 -11.20 15.53 -11.39
CA GLN A 61 -10.02 16.39 -11.64
C GLN A 61 -9.88 17.56 -10.64
N PRO A 62 -9.69 17.31 -9.33
CA PRO A 62 -9.49 18.38 -8.36
C PRO A 62 -8.06 18.92 -8.43
N MET A 63 -7.92 20.25 -8.36
CA MET A 63 -6.63 20.95 -8.18
C MET A 63 -5.53 20.51 -9.18
N GLY A 64 -5.92 20.21 -10.42
CA GLY A 64 -5.01 19.86 -11.51
C GLY A 64 -4.48 18.42 -11.49
N ALA A 65 -4.87 17.59 -10.51
CA ALA A 65 -4.58 16.15 -10.49
C ALA A 65 -5.77 15.36 -11.07
N ASN A 66 -5.51 14.18 -11.63
CA ASN A 66 -6.55 13.32 -12.21
C ASN A 66 -6.74 12.05 -11.38
N PHE A 67 -7.99 11.66 -11.17
CA PHE A 67 -8.38 10.46 -10.42
C PHE A 67 -9.31 9.61 -11.26
N ALA A 68 -8.97 8.33 -11.44
CA ALA A 68 -9.80 7.33 -12.09
C ALA A 68 -10.24 6.29 -11.07
N LYS A 69 -11.55 6.05 -10.95
CA LYS A 69 -12.08 5.06 -10.00
C LYS A 69 -12.95 4.04 -10.72
N ILE A 70 -12.86 2.77 -10.34
CA ILE A 70 -13.79 1.74 -10.77
C ILE A 70 -14.29 1.03 -9.50
N HIS A 71 -15.61 0.89 -9.41
CA HIS A 71 -16.29 0.20 -8.32
C HIS A 71 -16.95 -1.08 -8.85
N TRP A 72 -16.91 -2.13 -8.05
CA TRP A 72 -17.70 -3.35 -8.26
C TRP A 72 -18.71 -3.52 -7.14
N PRO A 73 -19.93 -3.99 -7.44
CA PRO A 73 -20.90 -4.30 -6.39
C PRO A 73 -20.44 -5.54 -5.62
N ALA A 74 -20.77 -5.59 -4.33
CA ALA A 74 -20.34 -6.65 -3.42
C ALA A 74 -20.71 -8.08 -3.88
N LYS A 75 -21.81 -8.23 -4.64
CA LYS A 75 -22.29 -9.53 -5.15
C LYS A 75 -21.60 -9.99 -6.43
N ALA A 76 -20.83 -9.13 -7.08
CA ALA A 76 -20.11 -9.47 -8.30
C ALA A 76 -18.84 -8.62 -8.40
N MET A 77 -17.91 -9.00 -7.52
CA MET A 77 -16.57 -8.44 -7.39
C MET A 77 -15.73 -8.73 -8.63
N GLY A 78 -14.81 -7.83 -8.93
CA GLY A 78 -13.94 -7.90 -10.10
C GLY A 78 -12.65 -8.68 -9.86
N VAL A 79 -11.84 -8.69 -10.92
CA VAL A 79 -10.44 -9.10 -10.89
C VAL A 79 -9.62 -7.93 -11.41
N VAL A 80 -8.53 -7.59 -10.71
CA VAL A 80 -7.56 -6.59 -11.16
C VAL A 80 -6.23 -7.27 -11.43
N ARG A 81 -5.63 -6.98 -12.58
CA ARG A 81 -4.25 -7.39 -12.89
C ARG A 81 -3.35 -6.17 -12.80
N PHE A 82 -2.40 -6.18 -11.87
CA PHE A 82 -1.33 -5.19 -11.87
C PHE A 82 -0.22 -5.67 -12.81
N GLU A 83 0.00 -4.93 -13.89
CA GLU A 83 0.98 -5.26 -14.93
C GLU A 83 2.34 -4.66 -14.60
N HIS A 84 3.30 -5.53 -14.28
CA HIS A 84 4.66 -5.14 -13.91
C HIS A 84 5.69 -6.22 -14.27
N GLY A 85 5.70 -6.64 -15.54
CA GLY A 85 6.65 -7.64 -16.04
C GLY A 85 6.57 -8.96 -15.25
N GLY A 86 7.73 -9.48 -14.82
CA GLY A 86 7.84 -10.70 -14.00
C GLY A 86 7.23 -10.57 -12.59
N HIS A 87 6.96 -9.34 -12.15
CA HIS A 87 6.38 -9.02 -10.84
C HIS A 87 4.86 -8.76 -10.89
N SER A 88 4.23 -9.04 -12.04
CA SER A 88 2.78 -8.88 -12.21
C SER A 88 2.01 -9.74 -11.22
N LEU A 89 0.85 -9.26 -10.78
CA LEU A 89 -0.01 -9.97 -9.84
C LEU A 89 -1.48 -9.83 -10.23
N GLU A 90 -2.25 -10.86 -9.92
CA GLU A 90 -3.70 -10.89 -10.08
C GLU A 90 -4.37 -10.79 -8.70
N ILE A 91 -5.28 -9.83 -8.55
CA ILE A 91 -6.05 -9.57 -7.34
C ILE A 91 -7.49 -9.98 -7.62
N PRO A 92 -7.98 -11.09 -7.08
CA PRO A 92 -9.37 -11.48 -7.19
C PRO A 92 -10.23 -10.69 -6.19
N HIS A 93 -11.55 -10.80 -6.32
CA HIS A 93 -12.53 -10.28 -5.35
C HIS A 93 -12.45 -8.77 -5.12
N VAL A 94 -12.07 -8.02 -6.16
CA VAL A 94 -11.89 -6.57 -6.09
C VAL A 94 -13.24 -5.86 -6.01
N GLN A 95 -13.34 -4.95 -5.05
CA GLN A 95 -14.50 -4.08 -4.85
C GLN A 95 -14.23 -2.66 -5.35
N TYR A 96 -12.96 -2.25 -5.34
CA TYR A 96 -12.54 -0.91 -5.71
C TYR A 96 -11.13 -0.90 -6.30
N VAL A 97 -10.95 -0.09 -7.34
CA VAL A 97 -9.63 0.40 -7.75
C VAL A 97 -9.70 1.91 -7.96
N GLY A 98 -8.69 2.62 -7.45
CA GLY A 98 -8.49 4.05 -7.67
C GLY A 98 -7.08 4.32 -8.16
N GLY A 99 -6.94 4.94 -9.32
CA GLY A 99 -5.69 5.45 -9.86
C GLY A 99 -5.58 6.97 -9.69
N ARG A 100 -4.35 7.46 -9.48
CA ARG A 100 -4.06 8.90 -9.39
C ARG A 100 -2.91 9.27 -10.31
N GLU A 101 -3.13 10.28 -11.15
CA GLU A 101 -2.10 11.03 -11.85
C GLU A 101 -1.94 12.37 -11.14
N GLU A 102 -0.70 12.77 -10.88
CA GLU A 102 -0.40 13.99 -10.13
C GLU A 102 -0.67 15.26 -10.96
N SER A 103 -0.44 16.43 -10.35
CA SER A 103 -0.67 17.71 -11.00
C SER A 103 0.21 17.92 -12.23
N ALA A 104 -0.05 18.97 -13.01
CA ALA A 104 0.67 19.28 -14.25
C ALA A 104 2.20 19.24 -14.14
N ALA A 105 2.77 19.60 -12.98
CA ALA A 105 4.22 19.55 -12.74
C ALA A 105 4.83 18.14 -12.81
N PHE A 106 3.99 17.11 -12.65
CA PHE A 106 4.38 15.70 -12.51
C PHE A 106 3.57 14.78 -13.43
N LYS A 107 2.86 15.34 -14.41
CA LYS A 107 2.02 14.57 -15.35
C LYS A 107 2.81 13.54 -16.16
N SER A 108 4.12 13.76 -16.35
CA SER A 108 5.00 12.81 -17.03
C SER A 108 5.09 11.44 -16.35
N ASP A 109 4.75 11.34 -15.07
CA ASP A 109 4.72 10.06 -14.35
C ASP A 109 3.42 9.28 -14.60
N GLY A 110 2.45 9.84 -15.33
CA GLY A 110 1.13 9.27 -15.56
C GLY A 110 0.40 8.93 -14.26
N LEU A 111 -0.41 7.86 -14.30
CA LEU A 111 -0.97 7.23 -13.12
C LEU A 111 0.17 6.67 -12.26
N SER A 112 0.53 7.41 -11.22
CA SER A 112 1.71 7.16 -10.39
C SER A 112 1.39 6.48 -9.06
N ARG A 113 0.10 6.34 -8.75
CA ARG A 113 -0.43 5.55 -7.62
C ARG A 113 -1.68 4.79 -8.00
N PHE A 114 -1.82 3.59 -7.44
CA PHE A 114 -3.08 2.87 -7.40
C PHE A 114 -3.40 2.37 -5.99
N THR A 115 -4.66 2.46 -5.60
CA THR A 115 -5.21 1.74 -4.44
C THR A 115 -6.19 0.70 -4.94
N VAL A 116 -6.02 -0.56 -4.55
CA VAL A 116 -6.96 -1.66 -4.82
C VAL A 116 -7.49 -2.18 -3.50
N SER A 117 -8.80 -2.39 -3.41
CA SER A 117 -9.44 -3.02 -2.25
C SER A 117 -10.19 -4.27 -2.70
N ALA A 118 -9.87 -5.39 -2.07
CA ALA A 118 -10.40 -6.71 -2.41
C ALA A 118 -10.92 -7.43 -1.16
N ALA A 119 -12.02 -8.17 -1.28
CA ALA A 119 -12.46 -9.02 -0.19
C ALA A 119 -11.53 -10.22 -0.03
N ALA A 120 -11.32 -10.69 1.21
CA ALA A 120 -10.52 -11.88 1.47
C ALA A 120 -11.09 -13.16 0.84
N SER A 121 -12.37 -13.18 0.46
CA SER A 121 -13.03 -14.33 -0.15
C SER A 121 -14.26 -13.93 -0.96
N ALA A 122 -14.56 -14.71 -2.02
CA ALA A 122 -15.84 -14.67 -2.74
C ALA A 122 -17.07 -14.90 -1.84
N LYS A 123 -16.91 -15.56 -0.68
CA LYS A 123 -18.01 -15.82 0.27
C LYS A 123 -18.48 -14.58 1.03
N GLY A 124 -17.74 -13.47 0.96
CA GLY A 124 -18.02 -12.24 1.71
C GLY A 124 -17.54 -12.28 3.16
N ARG A 125 -18.13 -13.15 4.00
CA ARG A 125 -17.72 -13.33 5.41
C ARG A 125 -16.96 -14.65 5.60
N VAL A 126 -15.83 -14.60 6.31
CA VAL A 126 -14.97 -15.75 6.62
C VAL A 126 -14.50 -15.68 8.07
N SER A 127 -14.02 -16.80 8.60
CA SER A 127 -13.43 -16.81 9.94
C SER A 127 -12.09 -16.04 9.96
N PRO A 128 -11.67 -15.51 11.13
CA PRO A 128 -10.38 -14.82 11.24
C PRO A 128 -9.18 -15.67 10.79
N SER A 129 -9.21 -16.98 11.06
CA SER A 129 -8.14 -17.91 10.64
C SER A 129 -8.11 -18.12 9.13
N GLU A 130 -9.27 -18.27 8.49
CA GLU A 130 -9.36 -18.35 7.02
C GLU A 130 -8.85 -17.06 6.36
N ALA A 131 -9.20 -15.90 6.90
CA ALA A 131 -8.72 -14.61 6.41
C ALA A 131 -7.19 -14.47 6.55
N GLN A 132 -6.63 -14.84 7.71
CA GLN A 132 -5.19 -14.81 7.93
C GLN A 132 -4.46 -15.73 6.92
N GLN A 133 -4.95 -16.96 6.73
CA GLN A 133 -4.35 -17.89 5.79
C GLN A 133 -4.39 -17.35 4.35
N ALA A 134 -5.50 -16.77 3.93
CA ALA A 134 -5.62 -16.14 2.62
C ALA A 134 -4.66 -14.95 2.46
N PHE A 135 -4.52 -14.13 3.51
CA PHE A 135 -3.61 -12.99 3.52
C PHE A 135 -2.14 -13.42 3.41
N TYR A 136 -1.69 -14.40 4.20
CA TYR A 136 -0.31 -14.86 4.14
C TYR A 136 0.00 -15.67 2.87
N ALA A 137 -0.99 -16.37 2.30
CA ALA A 137 -0.83 -16.99 0.97
C ALA A 137 -0.59 -15.93 -0.12
N LEU A 138 -1.31 -14.80 -0.05
CA LEU A 138 -1.09 -13.65 -0.91
C LEU A 138 0.32 -13.07 -0.72
N LEU A 139 0.75 -12.79 0.51
CA LEU A 139 2.08 -12.22 0.78
C LEU A 139 3.21 -13.13 0.26
N ARG A 140 3.07 -14.45 0.45
CA ARG A 140 4.02 -15.42 -0.10
C ARG A 140 4.06 -15.39 -1.63
N GLY A 141 2.90 -15.28 -2.27
CA GLY A 141 2.83 -15.14 -3.73
C GLY A 141 3.57 -13.90 -4.25
N LEU A 142 3.58 -12.80 -3.48
CA LEU A 142 4.40 -11.62 -3.82
C LEU A 142 5.89 -11.94 -3.76
N GLN A 143 6.35 -12.57 -2.67
CA GLN A 143 7.76 -12.95 -2.52
C GLN A 143 8.21 -13.93 -3.62
N GLU A 144 7.38 -14.91 -3.96
CA GLU A 144 7.62 -15.87 -5.06
C GLU A 144 7.67 -15.17 -6.43
N ALA A 145 6.88 -14.11 -6.62
CA ALA A 145 6.93 -13.24 -7.80
C ALA A 145 8.11 -12.25 -7.76
N GLY A 146 9.03 -12.38 -6.82
CA GLY A 146 10.26 -11.58 -6.75
C GLY A 146 10.11 -10.22 -6.07
N TRP A 147 8.98 -9.94 -5.41
CA TRP A 147 8.85 -8.74 -4.59
C TRP A 147 9.70 -8.86 -3.34
N GLN A 148 10.58 -7.87 -3.12
CA GLN A 148 11.48 -7.83 -1.98
C GLN A 148 10.89 -7.01 -0.86
N ARG A 149 11.10 -7.43 0.39
CA ARG A 149 10.68 -6.66 1.55
C ARG A 149 11.39 -5.30 1.58
N VAL A 150 10.65 -4.25 1.95
CA VAL A 150 11.19 -2.91 2.18
C VAL A 150 10.69 -2.35 3.51
N ASN A 151 11.49 -1.48 4.11
CA ASN A 151 11.14 -0.70 5.30
C ASN A 151 11.39 0.79 5.04
N GLY A 152 10.76 1.65 5.85
CA GLY A 152 11.07 3.08 5.84
C GLY A 152 12.55 3.35 6.20
N PHE A 153 13.12 4.43 5.65
CA PHE A 153 14.55 4.74 5.80
C PHE A 153 15.04 4.90 7.24
N SER A 154 14.15 5.25 8.18
CA SER A 154 14.46 5.37 9.62
C SER A 154 14.21 4.09 10.43
N VAL A 155 13.60 3.08 9.84
CA VAL A 155 13.11 1.90 10.55
C VAL A 155 14.18 0.81 10.54
N PRO A 156 14.54 0.20 11.70
CA PRO A 156 15.54 -0.85 11.75
C PRO A 156 15.12 -2.06 10.92
N ARG A 157 16.09 -2.66 10.23
CA ARG A 157 15.84 -3.86 9.41
C ARG A 157 15.76 -5.10 10.28
N LEU A 158 14.58 -5.35 10.84
CA LEU A 158 14.29 -6.51 11.68
C LEU A 158 13.53 -7.56 10.89
N LYS A 159 13.71 -8.84 11.22
CA LYS A 159 13.02 -9.96 10.56
C LYS A 159 12.10 -10.72 11.50
N GLY A 160 11.14 -11.40 10.90
CA GLY A 160 10.15 -12.25 11.54
C GLY A 160 9.55 -11.63 12.80
N LYS A 161 9.63 -12.39 13.91
CA LYS A 161 9.07 -11.99 15.20
C LYS A 161 9.66 -10.69 15.75
N ASP A 162 10.95 -10.40 15.50
CA ASP A 162 11.57 -9.16 15.99
C ASP A 162 10.96 -7.92 15.32
N SER A 163 10.64 -8.01 14.03
CA SER A 163 9.92 -6.95 13.30
C SER A 163 8.54 -6.71 13.90
N TYR A 164 7.85 -7.79 14.25
CA TYR A 164 6.53 -7.75 14.86
C TYR A 164 6.56 -7.16 16.27
N ASP A 165 7.50 -7.60 17.11
CA ASP A 165 7.67 -7.07 18.46
C ASP A 165 8.07 -5.60 18.47
N TYR A 166 8.87 -5.16 17.49
CA TYR A 166 9.24 -3.76 17.31
C TYR A 166 8.04 -2.90 16.90
N MET A 167 7.27 -3.33 15.90
CA MET A 167 6.03 -2.66 15.47
C MET A 167 5.05 -2.53 16.65
N ARG A 168 4.90 -3.58 17.46
CA ARG A 168 4.06 -3.54 18.66
C ARG A 168 4.46 -2.47 19.68
N GLN A 169 5.76 -2.17 19.78
CA GLN A 169 6.29 -1.22 20.76
C GLN A 169 6.30 0.22 20.25
N THR A 170 6.53 0.40 18.96
CA THR A 170 6.80 1.71 18.36
C THR A 170 5.68 2.22 17.48
N LEU A 171 4.83 1.32 16.98
CA LEU A 171 3.86 1.56 15.91
C LEU A 171 4.51 2.03 14.60
N GLU A 172 5.80 1.70 14.41
CA GLU A 172 6.59 2.08 13.24
C GLU A 172 7.10 0.84 12.48
N GLY A 173 7.15 0.96 11.16
CA GLY A 173 7.81 0.01 10.26
C GLY A 173 6.88 -0.77 9.35
N SER A 174 7.44 -1.82 8.75
CA SER A 174 6.70 -2.83 8.00
C SER A 174 6.78 -4.15 8.74
N LEU A 175 5.66 -4.88 8.79
CA LEU A 175 5.64 -6.27 9.19
C LEU A 175 6.41 -7.14 8.19
N ASP A 176 6.82 -8.33 8.65
CA ASP A 176 7.53 -9.31 7.85
C ASP A 176 6.59 -10.44 7.44
N ALA A 177 6.49 -10.69 6.13
CA ALA A 177 5.65 -11.74 5.55
C ALA A 177 6.08 -13.15 5.96
N ASP A 178 7.34 -13.35 6.36
CA ASP A 178 7.88 -14.64 6.78
C ASP A 178 7.44 -15.05 8.19
N TYR A 179 6.83 -14.13 8.96
CA TYR A 179 6.31 -14.43 10.29
C TYR A 179 4.80 -14.25 10.36
N MET A 180 4.10 -15.37 10.45
CA MET A 180 2.66 -15.41 10.71
C MET A 180 2.41 -15.51 12.23
N PRO A 181 1.97 -14.42 12.90
CA PRO A 181 1.67 -14.46 14.33
C PRO A 181 0.38 -15.25 14.59
N PRO A 182 0.07 -15.60 15.85
CA PRO A 182 -1.24 -16.12 16.22
C PRO A 182 -2.38 -15.19 15.75
N VAL A 183 -3.52 -15.76 15.37
CA VAL A 183 -4.65 -15.04 14.78
C VAL A 183 -5.12 -13.87 15.65
N ASP A 184 -5.20 -14.05 16.95
CA ASP A 184 -5.63 -13.02 17.91
C ASP A 184 -4.63 -11.86 18.02
N GLU A 185 -3.35 -12.13 17.79
CA GLU A 185 -2.34 -11.08 17.70
C GLU A 185 -2.39 -10.39 16.33
N TRP A 186 -2.53 -11.15 15.24
CA TRP A 186 -2.66 -10.61 13.88
C TRP A 186 -3.77 -9.56 13.78
N LEU A 187 -4.94 -9.84 14.37
CA LEU A 187 -6.08 -8.91 14.38
C LEU A 187 -5.81 -7.57 15.08
N LYS A 188 -4.74 -7.44 15.86
CA LYS A 188 -4.34 -6.17 16.50
C LYS A 188 -3.58 -5.23 15.54
N PHE A 189 -3.21 -5.71 14.35
CA PHE A 189 -2.36 -5.00 13.39
C PHE A 189 -3.00 -4.88 12.00
N THR A 190 -4.32 -4.67 11.93
CA THR A 190 -5.04 -4.43 10.67
C THR A 190 -4.42 -3.29 9.85
N GLU A 191 -4.06 -2.20 10.51
CA GLU A 191 -3.48 -1.03 9.84
C GLU A 191 -1.96 -1.10 9.60
N ALA A 192 -1.28 -2.14 10.10
CA ALA A 192 0.16 -2.23 9.94
C ALA A 192 0.51 -2.68 8.51
N PRO A 193 1.41 -1.97 7.81
CA PRO A 193 1.73 -2.30 6.43
C PRO A 193 2.70 -3.48 6.35
N TYR A 194 2.55 -4.24 5.26
CA TYR A 194 3.58 -5.11 4.70
C TYR A 194 4.11 -4.43 3.43
N GLY A 195 5.33 -3.91 3.50
CA GLY A 195 6.00 -3.16 2.46
C GLY A 195 6.85 -4.05 1.57
N PHE A 196 6.68 -3.87 0.26
CA PHE A 196 7.40 -4.56 -0.79
C PHE A 196 7.93 -3.59 -1.85
N TYR A 197 8.98 -4.01 -2.54
CA TYR A 197 9.59 -3.30 -3.66
C TYR A 197 9.93 -4.28 -4.79
N ALA A 198 9.68 -3.86 -6.02
CA ALA A 198 10.12 -4.55 -7.23
C ALA A 198 10.28 -3.55 -8.39
N ASP A 199 11.46 -3.51 -9.02
CA ASP A 199 11.73 -2.77 -10.26
C ASP A 199 11.10 -1.36 -10.32
N GLY A 200 11.44 -0.51 -9.34
CA GLY A 200 10.98 0.87 -9.30
C GLY A 200 9.53 1.07 -8.84
N VAL A 201 8.88 0.03 -8.32
CA VAL A 201 7.53 0.08 -7.74
C VAL A 201 7.57 -0.32 -6.28
N PHE A 202 6.87 0.47 -5.46
CA PHE A 202 6.58 0.18 -4.07
C PHE A 202 5.15 -0.36 -3.96
N LEU A 203 4.99 -1.39 -3.13
CA LEU A 203 3.70 -1.98 -2.80
C LEU A 203 3.55 -2.07 -1.28
N GLU A 204 2.52 -1.45 -0.73
CA GLU A 204 2.07 -1.75 0.63
C GLU A 204 0.81 -2.61 0.58
N VAL A 205 0.81 -3.67 1.38
CA VAL A 205 -0.36 -4.52 1.60
C VAL A 205 -0.76 -4.44 3.07
N ARG A 206 -2.03 -4.18 3.34
CA ARG A 206 -2.62 -4.24 4.68
C ARG A 206 -4.00 -4.89 4.60
N PHE A 207 -4.61 -5.15 5.75
CA PHE A 207 -5.96 -5.72 5.79
C PHE A 207 -6.82 -5.01 6.83
N ASP A 208 -8.09 -4.87 6.56
CA ASP A 208 -9.06 -4.37 7.51
C ASP A 208 -10.26 -5.34 7.58
N PHE A 209 -11.18 -5.12 8.50
CA PHE A 209 -12.44 -5.83 8.54
C PHE A 209 -13.60 -4.89 8.84
N LEU A 210 -14.73 -5.16 8.20
CA LEU A 210 -15.98 -4.46 8.46
C LEU A 210 -16.74 -5.18 9.57
N ASP A 211 -16.85 -4.53 10.72
CA ASP A 211 -17.75 -4.93 11.80
C ASP A 211 -19.15 -4.39 11.51
N PHE A 212 -20.01 -5.24 10.92
CA PHE A 212 -21.45 -4.97 10.92
C PHE A 212 -22.00 -5.33 12.30
N GLU A 213 -22.96 -4.55 12.82
CA GLU A 213 -23.57 -4.64 14.18
C GLU A 213 -24.11 -6.04 14.61
N THR A 214 -23.98 -7.07 13.77
CA THR A 214 -24.34 -8.46 14.08
C THR A 214 -23.26 -9.19 14.89
N LYS A 215 -23.65 -9.54 16.13
CA LYS A 215 -22.94 -10.11 17.28
C LYS A 215 -22.25 -11.48 17.13
N SER A 216 -21.48 -11.76 16.08
CA SER A 216 -20.64 -12.96 16.08
C SER A 216 -19.24 -12.69 15.54
N ASP A 217 -18.28 -12.70 16.45
CA ASP A 217 -16.83 -12.64 16.16
C ASP A 217 -16.34 -13.84 15.35
N ALA A 218 -17.18 -14.85 15.13
CA ALA A 218 -16.81 -16.05 14.40
C ALA A 218 -16.57 -15.81 12.90
N PHE A 219 -17.25 -14.83 12.28
CA PHE A 219 -17.14 -14.54 10.85
C PHE A 219 -17.24 -13.04 10.54
N ARG A 220 -16.26 -12.49 9.81
CA ARG A 220 -16.21 -11.05 9.45
C ARG A 220 -15.93 -10.87 7.96
N ALA A 221 -16.26 -9.69 7.44
CA ALA A 221 -15.91 -9.31 6.07
C ALA A 221 -14.54 -8.64 6.08
N TYR A 222 -13.50 -9.40 5.71
CA TYR A 222 -12.13 -8.90 5.63
C TYR A 222 -11.85 -8.29 4.26
N VAL A 223 -11.13 -7.18 4.25
CA VAL A 223 -10.73 -6.45 3.05
C VAL A 223 -9.21 -6.34 3.01
N PHE A 224 -8.59 -6.78 1.93
CA PHE A 224 -7.17 -6.59 1.65
C PHE A 224 -6.99 -5.34 0.81
N ILE A 225 -6.05 -4.50 1.20
CA ILE A 225 -5.80 -3.19 0.60
C ILE A 225 -4.37 -3.18 0.08
N PHE A 226 -4.25 -2.89 -1.21
CA PHE A 226 -2.98 -2.81 -1.93
C PHE A 226 -2.77 -1.36 -2.36
N ASN A 227 -1.63 -0.78 -1.99
CA ASN A 227 -1.21 0.53 -2.46
C ASN A 227 0.04 0.38 -3.31
N PHE A 228 -0.09 0.64 -4.60
CA PHE A 228 1.01 0.69 -5.55
C PHE A 228 1.48 2.14 -5.72
N GLU A 229 2.78 2.35 -5.70
CA GLU A 229 3.39 3.67 -5.89
C GLU A 229 4.66 3.58 -6.74
N GLY A 230 4.76 4.43 -7.76
CA GLY A 230 5.98 4.53 -8.56
C GLY A 230 7.12 5.23 -7.80
N SER A 231 8.36 4.81 -8.04
CA SER A 231 9.54 5.30 -7.32
C SER A 231 9.69 6.83 -7.30
N HIS A 232 9.46 7.53 -8.41
CA HIS A 232 9.50 9.01 -8.42
C HIS A 232 8.53 9.62 -7.40
N THR A 233 7.31 9.09 -7.36
CA THR A 233 6.28 9.53 -6.42
C THR A 233 6.65 9.18 -4.98
N HIS A 234 7.19 7.99 -4.74
CA HIS A 234 7.67 7.57 -3.43
C HIS A 234 8.75 8.50 -2.89
N PHE A 235 9.83 8.70 -3.65
CA PHE A 235 10.94 9.54 -3.22
C PHE A 235 10.53 11.01 -3.02
N ARG A 236 9.71 11.57 -3.92
CA ARG A 236 9.16 12.93 -3.73
C ARG A 236 8.34 13.10 -2.46
N SER A 237 7.70 12.04 -1.96
CA SER A 237 6.87 12.11 -0.76
C SER A 237 7.66 12.48 0.50
N HIS A 238 8.98 12.26 0.50
CA HIS A 238 9.88 12.65 1.60
C HIS A 238 10.22 14.14 1.63
N LEU A 239 9.79 14.90 0.63
CA LEU A 239 10.06 16.33 0.51
C LEU A 239 8.82 17.17 0.79
N GLU A 240 9.04 18.38 1.29
CA GLU A 240 8.00 19.40 1.36
C GLU A 240 7.50 19.77 -0.05
N ASP A 241 6.24 20.18 -0.18
CA ASP A 241 5.63 20.47 -1.50
C ASP A 241 6.45 21.45 -2.34
N LYS A 242 7.07 22.46 -1.71
CA LYS A 242 7.93 23.45 -2.40
C LYS A 242 9.21 22.86 -2.99
N ASP A 243 9.70 21.76 -2.43
CA ASP A 243 10.96 21.12 -2.80
C ASP A 243 10.76 19.94 -3.77
N ARG A 244 9.52 19.46 -3.93
CA ARG A 244 9.18 18.36 -4.85
C ARG A 244 9.54 18.60 -6.31
N PRO A 245 9.47 19.81 -6.89
CA PRO A 245 9.93 20.04 -8.26
C PRO A 245 11.43 19.77 -8.45
N GLU A 246 12.24 20.01 -7.42
CA GLU A 246 13.69 19.80 -7.40
C GLU A 246 14.09 18.48 -6.73
N TRP A 247 13.17 17.52 -6.63
CA TRP A 247 13.36 16.37 -5.77
C TRP A 247 14.61 15.54 -6.05
N ARG A 248 15.02 15.45 -7.33
CA ARG A 248 16.21 14.69 -7.73
C ARG A 248 17.49 15.20 -7.07
N SER A 249 17.65 16.52 -6.92
CA SER A 249 18.83 17.10 -6.28
C SER A 249 18.75 17.08 -4.75
N LYS A 250 17.54 17.07 -4.18
CA LYS A 250 17.32 17.22 -2.73
C LYS A 250 17.11 15.90 -1.98
N ILE A 251 16.72 14.82 -2.67
CA ILE A 251 16.26 13.61 -2.00
C ILE A 251 17.33 12.94 -1.13
N ARG A 252 18.59 12.91 -1.59
CA ARG A 252 19.69 12.29 -0.86
C ARG A 252 19.92 12.98 0.49
N GLU A 253 19.94 14.31 0.50
CA GLU A 253 20.06 15.09 1.72
C GLU A 253 18.83 14.92 2.62
N ALA A 254 17.63 14.93 2.04
CA ALA A 254 16.38 14.82 2.78
C ALA A 254 16.23 13.53 3.58
N ILE A 255 16.75 12.39 3.07
CA ILE A 255 16.66 11.10 3.76
C ILE A 255 17.91 10.74 4.58
N ALA A 256 19.01 11.50 4.47
CA ALA A 256 20.26 11.20 5.15
C ALA A 256 20.10 11.13 6.67
N GLY A 257 19.29 12.04 7.25
CA GLY A 257 18.96 12.02 8.67
C GLY A 257 18.24 10.72 9.09
N SER A 258 17.24 10.29 8.32
CA SER A 258 16.53 9.03 8.58
C SER A 258 17.46 7.82 8.52
N LEU A 259 18.36 7.76 7.54
CA LEU A 259 19.33 6.67 7.43
C LEU A 259 20.29 6.64 8.64
N ALA A 260 20.72 7.80 9.13
CA ALA A 260 21.56 7.91 10.32
C ALA A 260 20.80 7.49 11.60
N ASP A 261 19.55 7.91 11.75
CA ASP A 261 18.68 7.51 12.87
C ASP A 261 18.51 5.98 12.92
N ARG A 262 18.30 5.35 11.76
CA ARG A 262 18.22 3.89 11.65
C ARG A 262 19.51 3.22 12.12
N GLN A 263 20.69 3.70 11.70
CA GLN A 263 21.96 3.12 12.13
C GLN A 263 22.13 3.18 13.65
N VAL A 264 21.74 4.29 14.27
CA VAL A 264 21.77 4.45 15.73
C VAL A 264 20.83 3.45 16.41
N GLU A 265 19.61 3.29 15.90
CA GLU A 265 18.65 2.35 16.48
C GLU A 265 19.06 0.88 16.28
N GLU A 266 19.54 0.52 15.09
CA GLU A 266 20.10 -0.80 14.81
C GLU A 266 21.29 -1.12 15.73
N ALA A 267 22.14 -0.15 16.06
CA ALA A 267 23.24 -0.36 17.02
C ALA A 267 22.73 -0.66 18.44
N LYS A 268 21.67 0.04 18.91
CA LYS A 268 21.04 -0.25 20.21
C LYS A 268 20.40 -1.63 20.24
N LEU A 269 19.74 -2.03 19.15
CA LEU A 269 19.10 -3.34 19.02
C LEU A 269 20.15 -4.46 19.01
N ARG A 270 21.26 -4.29 18.27
CA ARG A 270 22.41 -5.23 18.32
C ARG A 270 22.98 -5.36 19.73
N ALA A 271 23.14 -4.26 20.47
CA ALA A 271 23.63 -4.28 21.85
C ALA A 271 22.69 -5.04 22.80
N ARG A 272 21.41 -5.19 22.45
CA ARG A 272 20.41 -6.00 23.17
C ARG A 272 20.31 -7.44 22.67
N GLY A 273 21.14 -7.84 21.71
CA GLY A 273 21.15 -9.18 21.12
C GLY A 273 20.10 -9.42 20.02
N ILE A 274 19.46 -8.37 19.51
CA ILE A 274 18.50 -8.46 18.41
C ILE A 274 19.27 -8.42 17.07
N ALA A 275 18.99 -9.36 16.18
CA ALA A 275 19.67 -9.47 14.90
C ALA A 275 19.10 -8.48 13.88
N ILE A 276 20.00 -7.84 13.12
CA ILE A 276 19.63 -7.00 11.99
C ILE A 276 19.66 -7.84 10.72
N ASP A 277 18.61 -7.75 9.93
CA ASP A 277 18.48 -8.38 8.64
C ASP A 277 19.22 -7.57 7.58
N GLU A 278 20.47 -7.95 7.35
CA GLU A 278 21.32 -7.34 6.33
C GLU A 278 20.95 -7.76 4.90
N SER A 279 20.03 -8.71 4.72
CA SER A 279 19.48 -9.05 3.40
C SER A 279 18.42 -8.05 2.94
N CYS A 280 17.76 -7.36 3.87
CA CYS A 280 16.86 -6.25 3.57
C CYS A 280 17.69 -5.04 3.10
N GLN A 281 17.61 -4.72 1.81
CA GLN A 281 18.29 -3.57 1.21
C GLN A 281 17.31 -2.42 1.01
N ASP A 282 17.83 -1.19 1.10
CA ASP A 282 17.04 -0.04 0.68
C ASP A 282 16.82 -0.11 -0.83
N PRO A 283 15.63 0.28 -1.32
CA PRO A 283 15.41 0.44 -2.74
C PRO A 283 16.41 1.42 -3.35
N PRO A 284 16.91 1.14 -4.56
CA PRO A 284 17.80 2.05 -5.24
C PRO A 284 17.09 3.39 -5.52
N PHE A 285 17.86 4.46 -5.55
CA PHE A 285 17.38 5.71 -6.09
C PHE A 285 17.03 5.54 -7.58
N PRO A 286 15.98 6.23 -8.07
CA PRO A 286 15.65 6.25 -9.49
C PRO A 286 16.84 6.69 -10.35
N GLU A 287 16.91 6.23 -11.59
CA GLU A 287 17.99 6.60 -12.51
C GLU A 287 18.13 8.13 -12.67
N GLY A 288 19.38 8.60 -12.75
CA GLY A 288 19.69 10.01 -12.90
C GLY A 288 19.67 10.83 -11.60
N ILE A 289 19.81 10.17 -10.44
CA ILE A 289 19.88 10.75 -9.09
C ILE A 289 21.14 10.27 -8.38
#